data_AF-A0A1S3JIW2-F1
#
_entry.id   AF-A0A1S3JIW2-F1
#
_cell.length_a   1.000
_cell.length_b   1.000
_cell.length_c   1.000
_cell.angle_alpha   90.00
_cell.angle_beta   90.00
_cell.angle_gamma   90.00
#
_symmetry.space_group_name_H-M   'P 1'
#
loop_
_entity.id
_entity.type
_entity.pdbx_description
1 polymer ?
#
loop_
_entity_poly.entity_id
_entity_poly.type
_entity_poly.pdbx_seq_one_letter_code
_entity_poly.pdbx_strand_id
1 'polypeptide(L)'
;MFNRLDSTGDGCLTREDYVKGATRVAEYLGLNEKESHRILHQFLYLWGLHIDNDADDQAAKVTEKEFMQNWTSVINESSFRQDLYPRSISADFRAMDINGDGFISKEEHAAFYYGIQIPIEDSMKLFGVLDSDKDGFISIDEYARGYLEFMLTEDPGNRFNDFFGPLVE
;
A
#
# COMPACT_ATOMS: atom_id res chain seq x y z
N MET A 1 0.00 9.18 3.43
CA MET A 1 0.62 7.97 2.84
C MET A 1 2.02 7.75 3.38
N PHE A 2 2.98 8.67 3.16
CA PHE A 2 4.37 8.54 3.63
C PHE A 2 4.48 8.08 5.10
N ASN A 3 3.84 8.77 6.03
CA ASN A 3 3.86 8.44 7.47
C ASN A 3 3.32 7.03 7.82
N ARG A 4 2.54 6.39 6.94
CA ARG A 4 2.07 5.01 7.15
C ARG A 4 3.11 3.99 6.69
N LEU A 5 3.91 4.36 5.70
CA LEU A 5 5.00 3.53 5.18
C LEU A 5 6.26 3.67 6.05
N ASP A 6 6.55 4.86 6.60
CA ASP A 6 7.63 5.10 7.57
C ASP A 6 7.28 4.45 8.91
N SER A 7 7.61 3.17 9.02
CA SER A 7 7.28 2.34 10.17
C SER A 7 8.24 2.57 11.34
N THR A 8 9.44 3.07 11.07
CA THR A 8 10.45 3.39 12.08
C THR A 8 10.23 4.78 12.69
N GLY A 9 9.56 5.67 11.96
CA GLY A 9 9.32 7.05 12.36
C GLY A 9 10.58 7.91 12.31
N ASP A 10 11.56 7.54 11.48
CA ASP A 10 12.83 8.25 11.35
C ASP A 10 12.79 9.36 10.28
N GLY A 11 11.64 9.54 9.61
CA GLY A 11 11.41 10.53 8.56
C GLY A 11 11.92 10.09 7.18
N CYS A 12 12.30 8.82 7.02
CA CYS A 12 12.73 8.23 5.76
C CYS A 12 12.03 6.88 5.55
N LEU A 13 11.70 6.55 4.30
CA LEU A 13 11.42 5.17 3.93
C LEU A 13 12.72 4.45 3.67
N THR A 14 12.88 3.30 4.31
CA THR A 14 14.01 2.39 4.15
C THR A 14 13.51 0.98 3.95
N ARG A 15 14.42 0.10 3.53
CA ARG A 15 14.15 -1.34 3.48
C ARG A 15 13.64 -1.90 4.82
N GLU A 16 14.12 -1.37 5.95
CA GLU A 16 13.72 -1.84 7.28
C GLU A 16 12.24 -1.60 7.55
N ASP A 17 11.67 -0.49 7.05
CA ASP A 17 10.25 -0.18 7.23
C ASP A 17 9.35 -1.25 6.59
N TYR A 18 9.69 -1.65 5.37
CA TYR A 18 8.96 -2.69 4.63
C TYR A 18 9.16 -4.07 5.24
N VAL A 19 10.36 -4.38 5.75
CA VAL A 19 10.61 -5.62 6.50
C VAL A 19 9.71 -5.67 7.75
N LYS A 20 9.66 -4.59 8.54
CA LYS A 20 8.80 -4.52 9.73
C LYS A 20 7.32 -4.66 9.39
N GLY A 21 6.87 -4.04 8.31
CA GLY A 21 5.50 -4.17 7.81
C GLY A 21 5.16 -5.63 7.48
N ALA A 22 6.00 -6.30 6.68
CA ALA A 22 5.83 -7.70 6.34
C ALA A 22 5.84 -8.63 7.56
N THR A 23 6.73 -8.37 8.53
CA THR A 23 6.77 -9.14 9.78
C THR A 23 5.45 -9.02 10.55
N ARG A 24 4.91 -7.80 10.70
CA ARG A 24 3.62 -7.60 11.38
C ARG A 24 2.46 -8.29 10.67
N VAL A 25 2.43 -8.26 9.34
CA VAL A 25 1.41 -8.99 8.53
C VAL A 25 1.51 -10.49 8.79
N ALA A 26 2.72 -11.05 8.72
CA ALA A 26 2.93 -12.48 8.94
C ALA A 26 2.55 -12.92 10.36
N GLU A 27 2.88 -12.12 11.36
CA GLU A 27 2.48 -12.35 12.76
C GLU A 27 0.96 -12.29 12.93
N TYR A 28 0.30 -11.30 12.34
CA TYR A 28 -1.15 -11.12 12.43
C TYR A 28 -1.92 -12.32 11.89
N LEU A 29 -1.47 -12.85 10.74
CA LEU A 29 -2.10 -13.99 10.07
C LEU A 29 -1.61 -15.34 10.59
N GLY A 30 -0.63 -15.38 11.50
CA GLY A 30 -0.04 -16.62 11.98
C GLY A 30 0.62 -17.45 10.87
N LEU A 31 1.25 -16.78 9.90
CA LEU A 31 1.83 -17.42 8.71
C LEU A 31 3.01 -18.32 9.07
N ASN A 32 3.19 -19.40 8.31
CA ASN A 32 4.39 -20.22 8.42
C ASN A 32 5.60 -19.54 7.74
N GLU A 33 6.78 -20.16 7.86
CA GLU A 33 8.03 -19.61 7.31
C GLU A 33 7.95 -19.35 5.80
N LYS A 34 7.38 -20.29 5.03
CA LYS A 34 7.29 -20.16 3.57
C LYS A 34 6.36 -19.01 3.16
N GLU A 35 5.22 -18.91 3.84
CA GLU A 35 4.25 -17.82 3.62
C GLU A 35 4.84 -16.47 4.02
N SER A 36 5.52 -16.40 5.17
CA SER A 36 6.20 -15.19 5.64
C SER A 36 7.27 -14.72 4.65
N HIS A 37 8.05 -15.63 4.07
CA HIS A 37 9.01 -15.29 3.02
C HIS A 37 8.34 -14.72 1.77
N ARG A 38 7.15 -15.21 1.39
CA ARG A 38 6.38 -14.66 0.26
C ARG A 38 5.93 -13.24 0.53
N ILE A 39 5.40 -12.96 1.73
CA ILE A 39 4.98 -11.60 2.11
C ILE A 39 6.16 -10.65 2.13
N LEU A 40 7.27 -11.08 2.72
CA LEU A 40 8.50 -10.29 2.74
C LEU A 40 8.95 -9.93 1.32
N HIS A 41 8.92 -10.91 0.40
CA HIS A 41 9.27 -10.65 -1.00
C HIS A 41 8.34 -9.62 -1.66
N GLN A 42 7.03 -9.66 -1.40
CA GLN A 42 6.07 -8.68 -1.93
C GLN A 42 6.33 -7.26 -1.37
N PHE A 43 6.57 -7.14 -0.07
CA PHE A 43 6.88 -5.85 0.55
C PHE A 43 8.22 -5.28 0.05
N LEU A 44 9.24 -6.12 -0.13
CA LEU A 44 10.51 -5.68 -0.70
C LEU A 44 10.40 -5.32 -2.19
N TYR A 45 9.48 -5.93 -2.93
CA TYR A 45 9.16 -5.48 -4.28
C TYR A 45 8.57 -4.06 -4.27
N LEU A 46 7.66 -3.74 -3.34
CA LEU A 46 7.15 -2.38 -3.16
C LEU A 46 8.26 -1.38 -2.82
N TRP A 47 9.15 -1.75 -1.90
CA TRP A 47 10.33 -0.93 -1.59
C TRP A 47 11.15 -0.62 -2.84
N GLY A 48 11.39 -1.63 -3.68
CA GLY A 48 12.11 -1.47 -4.95
C GLY A 48 11.46 -0.50 -5.93
N LEU A 49 10.16 -0.23 -5.83
CA LEU A 49 9.48 0.77 -6.68
C LEU A 49 9.78 2.21 -6.26
N HIS A 50 10.28 2.44 -5.05
CA HIS A 50 10.57 3.78 -4.53
C HIS A 50 12.03 4.22 -4.72
N ILE A 51 12.92 3.29 -5.07
CA ILE A 51 14.35 3.55 -5.25
C ILE A 51 14.76 3.41 -6.72
N ASP A 52 15.84 4.08 -7.10
CA ASP A 52 16.44 3.91 -8.43
C ASP A 52 16.97 2.48 -8.61
N ASN A 53 16.88 1.94 -9.83
CA ASN A 53 17.34 0.57 -10.14
C ASN A 53 18.82 0.33 -9.83
N ASP A 54 19.65 1.37 -9.84
CA ASP A 54 21.10 1.31 -9.58
C ASP A 54 21.46 1.64 -8.12
N ALA A 55 20.46 1.89 -7.26
CA ALA A 55 20.67 2.19 -5.86
C ALA A 55 21.13 0.94 -5.08
N ASP A 56 21.95 1.15 -4.04
CA ASP A 56 22.26 0.12 -3.07
C ASP A 56 21.05 -0.10 -2.15
N ASP A 57 20.34 -1.22 -2.32
CA ASP A 57 19.14 -1.61 -1.55
C ASP A 57 19.30 -1.45 -0.03
N GLN A 58 20.49 -1.72 0.51
CA GLN A 58 20.73 -1.71 1.95
C GLN A 58 21.05 -0.31 2.50
N ALA A 59 21.51 0.60 1.64
CA ALA A 59 21.87 1.97 2.02
C ALA A 59 20.87 3.02 1.52
N ALA A 60 19.99 2.63 0.58
CA ALA A 60 19.00 3.51 0.00
C ALA A 60 17.97 3.94 1.06
N LYS A 61 17.56 5.20 0.94
CA LYS A 61 16.52 5.82 1.75
C LYS A 61 15.78 6.84 0.91
N VAL A 62 14.49 7.02 1.19
CA VAL A 62 13.64 7.98 0.49
C VAL A 62 13.05 8.93 1.51
N THR A 63 13.42 10.21 1.46
CA THR A 63 12.84 11.24 2.33
C THR A 63 11.41 11.56 1.93
N GLU A 64 10.63 12.17 2.83
CA GLU A 64 9.27 12.64 2.52
C GLU A 64 9.27 13.57 1.29
N LYS A 65 10.26 14.45 1.19
CA LYS A 65 10.39 15.37 0.05
C LYS A 65 10.59 14.62 -1.27
N GLU A 66 11.50 13.64 -1.30
CA GLU A 66 11.77 12.84 -2.50
C GLU A 66 10.55 11.99 -2.88
N PHE A 67 9.89 11.39 -1.88
CA PHE A 67 8.62 10.68 -2.08
C PHE A 67 7.59 11.58 -2.76
N MET A 68 7.32 12.77 -2.21
CA MET A 68 6.35 13.71 -2.76
C MET A 68 6.74 14.24 -4.14
N GLN A 69 8.03 14.44 -4.41
CA GLN A 69 8.52 14.86 -5.73
C GLN A 69 8.32 13.77 -6.78
N ASN A 70 8.62 12.51 -6.45
CA ASN A 70 8.36 11.37 -7.31
C ASN A 70 6.86 11.27 -7.62
N TRP A 71 5.99 11.38 -6.60
CA TRP A 71 4.54 11.40 -6.81
C TRP A 71 4.05 12.55 -7.69
N THR A 72 4.51 13.77 -7.42
CA THR A 72 4.11 14.97 -8.17
C THR A 72 4.52 14.87 -9.63
N SER A 73 5.68 14.28 -9.92
CA SER A 73 6.16 14.07 -11.28
C SER A 73 5.29 13.05 -12.00
N VAL A 74 4.98 11.94 -11.33
CA VAL A 74 4.10 10.89 -11.86
C VAL A 74 2.71 11.48 -12.16
N ILE A 75 2.07 12.22 -11.23
CA ILE A 75 0.73 12.83 -11.41
C ILE A 75 0.67 13.86 -12.55
N ASN A 76 1.70 14.70 -12.70
CA ASN A 76 1.71 15.79 -13.68
C ASN A 76 2.11 15.36 -15.09
N GLU A 77 2.77 14.22 -15.26
CA GLU A 77 3.09 13.69 -16.58
C GLU A 77 1.83 13.11 -17.23
N SER A 78 1.56 13.49 -18.48
CA SER A 78 0.34 13.10 -19.21
C SER A 78 0.15 11.58 -19.40
N SER A 79 1.17 10.77 -19.09
CA SER A 79 1.12 9.31 -19.07
C SER A 79 0.67 8.71 -17.73
N PHE A 80 0.44 9.53 -16.68
CA PHE A 80 0.09 9.09 -15.32
C PHE A 80 -0.96 7.97 -15.28
N ARG A 81 -2.07 8.15 -15.99
CA ARG A 81 -3.18 7.17 -15.99
C ARG A 81 -2.78 5.83 -16.61
N GLN A 82 -1.84 5.82 -17.56
CA GLN A 82 -1.38 4.61 -18.23
C GLN A 82 -0.26 3.91 -17.44
N ASP A 83 0.57 4.66 -16.72
CA ASP A 83 1.71 4.13 -15.96
C ASP A 83 1.37 3.74 -14.50
N LEU A 84 0.40 4.40 -13.87
CA LEU A 84 0.01 4.14 -12.47
C LEU A 84 -0.63 2.76 -12.29
N TYR A 85 -1.44 2.34 -13.28
CA TYR A 85 -2.18 1.07 -13.23
C TYR A 85 -1.24 -0.15 -13.14
N PRO A 86 -0.24 -0.32 -14.02
CA PRO A 86 0.69 -1.45 -13.93
C PRO A 86 1.74 -1.30 -12.82
N ARG A 87 2.18 -0.09 -12.46
CA ARG A 87 3.30 0.08 -11.51
C ARG A 87 2.89 0.13 -10.04
N SER A 88 1.89 0.94 -9.69
CA SER A 88 1.52 1.16 -8.28
C SER A 88 0.33 0.30 -7.89
N ILE A 89 -0.77 0.41 -8.63
CA ILE A 89 -2.03 -0.27 -8.28
C ILE A 89 -1.87 -1.79 -8.28
N SER A 90 -1.30 -2.38 -9.34
CA SER A 90 -1.11 -3.84 -9.39
C SER A 90 -0.10 -4.34 -8.36
N ALA A 91 0.88 -3.54 -7.98
CA ALA A 91 1.90 -3.94 -7.02
C ALA A 91 1.33 -3.92 -5.60
N ASP A 92 0.66 -2.83 -5.23
CA ASP A 92 0.00 -2.67 -3.94
C ASP A 92 -1.09 -3.74 -3.76
N PHE A 93 -1.90 -3.98 -4.80
CA PHE A 93 -2.92 -5.04 -4.80
C PHE A 93 -2.30 -6.41 -4.54
N ARG A 94 -1.21 -6.77 -5.25
CA ARG A 94 -0.53 -8.05 -5.06
C ARG A 94 0.15 -8.20 -3.70
N ALA A 95 0.54 -7.10 -3.07
CA ALA A 95 1.09 -7.13 -1.72
C ALA A 95 -0.01 -7.34 -0.65
N MET A 96 -1.27 -6.96 -0.96
CA MET A 96 -2.44 -7.24 -0.12
C MET A 96 -3.07 -8.61 -0.41
N ASP A 97 -3.10 -9.06 -1.66
CA ASP A 97 -3.56 -10.41 -2.04
C ASP A 97 -2.49 -11.44 -1.64
N ILE A 98 -2.54 -11.78 -0.36
CA ILE A 98 -1.56 -12.65 0.28
C ILE A 98 -1.70 -14.04 -0.27
N ASN A 99 -2.92 -14.57 -0.35
CA ASN A 99 -3.12 -15.95 -0.74
C ASN A 99 -2.87 -16.15 -2.27
N GLY A 100 -3.07 -15.11 -3.08
CA GLY A 100 -2.82 -15.08 -4.53
C GLY A 100 -4.01 -15.52 -5.37
N ASP A 101 -5.24 -15.41 -4.87
CA ASP A 101 -6.47 -15.82 -5.56
C ASP A 101 -7.02 -14.74 -6.50
N GLY A 102 -6.39 -13.54 -6.52
CA GLY A 102 -6.80 -12.41 -7.34
C GLY A 102 -7.83 -11.51 -6.67
N PHE A 103 -8.14 -11.74 -5.39
CA PHE A 103 -9.06 -10.96 -4.58
C PHE A 103 -8.43 -10.60 -3.25
N ILE A 104 -8.81 -9.46 -2.67
CA ILE A 104 -8.42 -9.12 -1.29
C ILE A 104 -9.60 -9.45 -0.38
N SER A 105 -9.40 -10.42 0.50
CA SER A 105 -10.37 -10.73 1.56
C SER A 105 -10.33 -9.69 2.69
N LYS A 106 -11.36 -9.68 3.54
CA LYS A 106 -11.42 -8.81 4.73
C LYS A 106 -10.23 -9.01 5.67
N GLU A 107 -9.81 -10.27 5.82
CA GLU A 107 -8.71 -10.63 6.71
C GLU A 107 -7.36 -10.18 6.15
N GLU A 108 -7.16 -10.28 4.83
CA GLU A 108 -5.98 -9.77 4.14
C GLU A 108 -5.89 -8.24 4.18
N HIS A 109 -7.02 -7.55 3.95
CA HIS A 109 -7.08 -6.09 4.06
C HIS A 109 -6.80 -5.62 5.50
N ALA A 110 -7.33 -6.33 6.51
CA ALA A 110 -7.05 -6.05 7.93
C ALA A 110 -5.58 -6.30 8.28
N ALA A 111 -5.00 -7.40 7.79
CA ALA A 111 -3.61 -7.73 8.01
C ALA A 111 -2.68 -6.68 7.41
N PHE A 112 -2.94 -6.21 6.18
CA PHE A 112 -2.17 -5.15 5.55
C PHE A 112 -2.24 -3.85 6.36
N TYR A 113 -3.44 -3.44 6.78
CA TYR A 113 -3.64 -2.26 7.63
C TYR A 113 -2.85 -2.33 8.93
N TYR A 114 -2.92 -3.47 9.61
CA TYR A 114 -2.12 -3.74 10.81
C TYR A 114 -0.62 -3.66 10.50
N GLY A 115 -0.21 -4.20 9.35
CA GLY A 115 1.14 -4.12 8.80
C GLY A 115 1.67 -2.69 8.66
N ILE A 116 0.85 -1.74 8.23
CA ILE A 116 1.20 -0.32 8.12
C ILE A 116 0.71 0.54 9.30
N GLN A 117 0.41 -0.12 10.43
CA GLN A 117 0.06 0.52 11.70
C GLN A 117 -1.16 1.45 11.61
N ILE A 118 -2.15 1.06 10.81
CA ILE A 118 -3.48 1.66 10.80
C ILE A 118 -4.42 0.79 11.65
N PRO A 119 -5.30 1.38 12.48
CA PRO A 119 -6.29 0.63 13.24
C PRO A 119 -7.15 -0.28 12.34
N ILE A 120 -7.44 -1.49 12.81
CA ILE A 120 -8.23 -2.48 12.07
C ILE A 120 -9.68 -1.98 11.87
N GLU A 121 -10.21 -1.14 12.77
CA GLU A 121 -11.55 -0.58 12.57
C GLU A 121 -11.63 0.28 11.30
N ASP A 122 -10.55 0.97 10.95
CA ASP A 122 -10.49 1.78 9.73
C ASP A 122 -10.37 0.91 8.47
N SER A 123 -9.70 -0.24 8.59
CA SER A 123 -9.69 -1.27 7.56
C SER A 123 -11.11 -1.72 7.19
N MET A 124 -11.93 -2.02 8.20
CA MET A 124 -13.31 -2.48 8.00
C MET A 124 -14.21 -1.42 7.37
N LYS A 125 -14.01 -0.13 7.71
CA LYS A 125 -14.73 0.98 7.09
C LYS A 125 -14.40 1.09 5.61
N LEU A 126 -13.10 1.15 5.26
CA LEU A 126 -12.71 1.27 3.86
C LEU A 126 -13.10 0.04 3.05
N PHE A 127 -12.96 -1.16 3.63
CA PHE A 127 -13.34 -2.40 2.96
C PHE A 127 -14.78 -2.32 2.45
N GLY A 128 -15.73 -1.91 3.30
CA GLY A 128 -17.13 -1.76 2.91
C GLY A 128 -17.42 -0.63 1.91
N VAL A 129 -16.46 0.29 1.70
CA VAL A 129 -16.53 1.32 0.66
C VAL A 129 -15.95 0.82 -0.67
N LEU A 130 -14.90 -0.02 -0.62
CA LEU A 130 -14.26 -0.63 -1.78
C LEU A 130 -15.09 -1.76 -2.39
N ASP A 131 -15.60 -2.67 -1.55
CA ASP A 131 -16.48 -3.80 -1.89
C ASP A 131 -17.85 -3.27 -2.33
N SER A 132 -17.92 -2.90 -3.60
CA SER A 132 -19.00 -2.11 -4.17
C SER A 132 -20.19 -2.97 -4.59
N ASP A 133 -19.93 -4.19 -5.00
CA ASP A 133 -20.94 -5.19 -5.33
C ASP A 133 -21.36 -6.06 -4.12
N LYS A 134 -20.63 -5.96 -3.00
CA LYS A 134 -20.92 -6.62 -1.72
C LYS A 134 -20.75 -8.13 -1.79
N ASP A 135 -19.83 -8.61 -2.62
CA ASP A 135 -19.50 -10.02 -2.70
C ASP A 135 -18.61 -10.49 -1.53
N GLY A 136 -18.09 -9.55 -0.73
CA GLY A 136 -17.28 -9.80 0.45
C GLY A 136 -15.77 -9.84 0.17
N PHE A 137 -15.37 -9.52 -1.06
CA PHE A 137 -14.00 -9.43 -1.54
C PHE A 137 -13.77 -8.06 -2.19
N ILE A 138 -12.51 -7.68 -2.38
CA ILE A 138 -12.14 -6.53 -3.19
C ILE A 138 -11.45 -7.05 -4.44
N SER A 139 -12.07 -6.84 -5.59
CA SER A 139 -11.44 -7.09 -6.89
C SER A 139 -10.38 -6.04 -7.22
N ILE A 140 -9.46 -6.36 -8.15
CA ILE A 140 -8.45 -5.39 -8.62
C ILE A 140 -9.10 -4.13 -9.20
N ASP A 141 -10.25 -4.25 -9.88
CA ASP A 141 -10.95 -3.12 -10.48
C ASP A 141 -11.58 -2.20 -9.41
N GLU A 142 -12.07 -2.77 -8.30
CA GLU A 142 -12.58 -2.01 -7.16
C GLU A 142 -11.45 -1.31 -6.40
N TYR A 143 -10.37 -2.03 -6.13
CA TYR A 143 -9.17 -1.47 -5.52
C TYR A 143 -8.63 -0.31 -6.37
N ALA A 144 -8.45 -0.53 -7.68
CA ALA A 144 -7.95 0.47 -8.61
C ALA A 144 -8.82 1.73 -8.63
N ARG A 145 -10.14 1.56 -8.63
CA ARG A 145 -11.08 2.69 -8.61
C ARG A 145 -10.94 3.52 -7.33
N GLY A 146 -10.93 2.87 -6.17
CA GLY A 146 -10.78 3.58 -4.89
C GLY A 146 -9.43 4.26 -4.76
N TYR A 147 -8.36 3.60 -5.21
CA TYR A 147 -7.01 4.16 -5.21
C TYR A 147 -6.91 5.38 -6.12
N LEU A 148 -7.45 5.31 -7.34
CA LEU A 148 -7.46 6.44 -8.27
C LEU A 148 -8.25 7.63 -7.73
N GLU A 149 -9.41 7.38 -7.11
CA GLU A 149 -10.19 8.43 -6.44
C GLU A 149 -9.39 9.10 -5.33
N PHE A 150 -8.78 8.32 -4.43
CA PHE A 150 -7.90 8.83 -3.37
C PHE A 150 -6.76 9.69 -3.92
N MET A 151 -6.11 9.23 -4.99
CA MET A 151 -4.91 9.88 -5.52
C MET A 151 -5.20 11.14 -6.36
N LEU A 152 -6.36 11.22 -7.02
CA LEU A 152 -6.63 12.24 -8.04
C LEU A 152 -7.70 13.24 -7.67
N THR A 153 -8.51 12.95 -6.65
CA THR A 153 -9.59 13.85 -6.26
C THR A 153 -9.06 15.02 -5.44
N GLU A 154 -9.65 16.19 -5.64
CA GLU A 154 -9.48 17.36 -4.76
C GLU A 154 -10.71 17.57 -3.87
N ASP A 155 -11.70 16.68 -3.94
CA ASP A 155 -12.95 16.80 -3.16
C ASP A 155 -12.71 16.39 -1.70
N PRO A 156 -12.80 17.32 -0.73
CA PRO A 156 -12.62 17.01 0.68
C PRO A 156 -13.70 16.07 1.24
N GLY A 157 -14.84 15.93 0.55
CA GLY A 157 -15.93 15.01 0.90
C GLY A 157 -15.82 13.62 0.28
N ASN A 158 -14.74 13.32 -0.45
CA ASN A 158 -14.59 12.03 -1.11
C ASN A 158 -14.47 10.89 -0.09
N ARG A 159 -15.28 9.85 -0.29
CA ARG A 159 -15.33 8.65 0.57
C ARG A 159 -14.03 7.86 0.63
N PHE A 160 -13.11 8.09 -0.31
CA PHE A 160 -11.81 7.43 -0.38
C PHE A 160 -10.68 8.27 0.23
N ASN A 161 -10.96 9.45 0.81
CA ASN A 161 -9.91 10.29 1.41
C ASN A 161 -9.14 9.60 2.56
N ASP A 162 -9.78 8.65 3.24
CA ASP A 162 -9.18 7.84 4.30
C ASP A 162 -8.61 6.49 3.79
N PHE A 163 -8.20 6.41 2.51
CA PHE A 163 -7.72 5.16 1.88
C PHE A 163 -6.58 4.51 2.66
N PHE A 164 -5.71 5.31 3.30
CA PHE A 164 -4.64 4.83 4.19
C PHE A 164 -4.88 5.27 5.64
N GLY A 165 -6.14 5.17 6.08
CA GLY A 165 -6.60 5.62 7.39
C GLY A 165 -6.74 7.14 7.47
N PRO A 166 -7.05 7.67 8.67
CA PRO A 166 -7.24 9.11 8.87
C PRO A 166 -6.01 9.90 8.41
N LEU A 167 -6.27 11.06 7.80
CA LEU A 167 -5.23 12.02 7.46
C LEU A 167 -4.43 12.39 8.71
N VAL A 168 -3.12 12.32 8.58
CA VAL A 168 -2.16 12.75 9.60
C VAL A 168 -2.03 14.27 9.54
N GLU A 169 -2.00 14.92 10.70
CA GLU A 169 -1.75 16.37 10.83
C GLU A 169 -0.31 16.75 10.49
#